data_AF-A0A9P9X3V6-F1
#
_entry.id   AF-A0A9P9X3V6-F1
#
_cell.length_a   1.000
_cell.length_b   1.000
_cell.length_c   1.000
_cell.angle_alpha   90.00
_cell.angle_beta   90.00
_cell.angle_gamma   90.00
#
_symmetry.space_group_name_H-M   'P 1'
#
loop_
_entity.id
_entity.type
_entity.pdbx_description
1 polymer ?
#
loop_
_entity_poly.entity_id
_entity_poly.type
_entity_poly.pdbx_seq_one_letter_code
_entity_poly.pdbx_strand_id
1 'polypeptide(L)'
;MTESRPKVDLPTPPFHQIPGLPNFRDAGGYPVDALPAGRIVKPGILFRSAEPSRLTDDGVARLQNLNITHVYDLRSAIELERLAKAGTSCDVREWPGATRIFVPVFRDMDYGPEAIALRYRNYSSNGPEGFTKAYTDILRAASEADHPNDPFHTILSHLASTEPPTPLLIHCTAGKDRTGIICALILSLCGVSDEVVAHEYSLTDIGLQDRREEIIQHLLATEAMKGNPEGARRMIGSRKENMLATLAALREEYGSVEAYVQNRCRLSPDDISRIRSNLVANADDGRKVVDWVSHTKYLL
;
A
#
# COMPACT_ATOMS: atom_id res chain seq x y z
N MET A 1 -25.89 23.17 -0.60
CA MET A 1 -25.43 23.00 0.79
C MET A 1 -25.08 21.53 0.95
N THR A 2 -23.81 21.18 0.80
CA THR A 2 -23.34 19.80 1.00
C THR A 2 -23.18 19.59 2.50
N GLU A 3 -24.04 18.78 3.10
CA GLU A 3 -23.85 18.31 4.47
C GLU A 3 -22.46 17.65 4.53
N SER A 4 -21.54 18.25 5.28
CA SER A 4 -20.25 17.63 5.57
C SER A 4 -20.54 16.35 6.35
N ARG A 5 -20.20 15.19 5.78
CA ARG A 5 -20.21 13.94 6.56
C ARG A 5 -19.44 14.18 7.86
N PRO A 6 -19.93 13.69 9.00
CA PRO A 6 -19.20 13.80 10.26
C PRO A 6 -17.81 13.17 10.06
N LYS A 7 -16.77 13.89 10.50
CA LYS A 7 -15.39 13.42 10.45
C LYS A 7 -15.30 12.12 11.26
N VAL A 8 -15.04 10.99 10.60
CA VAL A 8 -14.91 9.70 11.28
C VAL A 8 -13.53 9.64 11.90
N ASP A 9 -13.46 9.50 13.22
CA ASP A 9 -12.21 9.27 13.92
C ASP A 9 -11.57 7.97 13.43
N LEU A 10 -10.35 8.07 12.89
CA LEU A 10 -9.61 6.92 12.39
C LEU A 10 -9.21 6.00 13.56
N PRO A 11 -9.37 4.67 13.44
CA PRO A 11 -8.93 3.75 14.48
C PRO A 11 -7.43 3.88 14.75
N THR A 12 -7.06 3.98 16.02
CA THR A 12 -5.66 4.12 16.45
C THR A 12 -5.35 3.10 17.55
N PRO A 13 -4.51 2.08 17.28
CA PRO A 13 -3.86 1.76 15.99
C PRO A 13 -4.87 1.34 14.90
N PRO A 14 -4.48 1.27 13.61
CA PRO A 14 -3.12 1.48 13.08
C PRO A 14 -2.82 2.90 12.60
N PHE A 15 -3.83 3.79 12.50
CA PHE A 15 -3.61 5.11 11.93
C PHE A 15 -2.79 6.01 12.84
N HIS A 16 -2.00 6.88 12.22
CA HIS A 16 -1.40 8.03 12.89
C HIS A 16 -1.90 9.29 12.21
N GLN A 17 -2.25 10.29 13.01
CA GLN A 17 -2.62 11.61 12.50
C GLN A 17 -1.35 12.34 12.05
N ILE A 18 -1.05 12.28 10.75
CA ILE A 18 0.06 12.99 10.11
C ILE A 18 -0.53 14.06 9.18
N PRO A 19 -0.56 15.35 9.61
CA PRO A 19 -1.16 16.40 8.79
C PRO A 19 -0.52 16.51 7.40
N GLY A 20 -1.36 16.53 6.37
CA GLY A 20 -0.92 16.56 4.98
C GLY A 20 -0.56 15.21 4.37
N LEU A 21 -0.64 14.10 5.14
CA LEU A 21 -0.36 12.75 4.66
C LEU A 21 -1.54 11.81 4.90
N PRO A 22 -2.51 11.77 3.96
CA PRO A 22 -3.67 10.92 4.09
C PRO A 22 -3.28 9.45 3.97
N ASN A 23 -4.15 8.58 4.47
CA ASN A 23 -3.97 7.13 4.43
C ASN A 23 -2.73 6.61 5.18
N PHE A 24 -2.08 7.44 6.01
CA PHE A 24 -0.89 7.06 6.76
C PHE A 24 -1.20 6.14 7.95
N ARG A 25 -0.56 4.97 8.00
CA ARG A 25 -0.68 4.03 9.10
C ARG A 25 0.50 3.08 9.20
N ASP A 26 0.66 2.51 10.39
CA ASP A 26 1.53 1.36 10.64
C ASP A 26 0.83 0.07 10.19
N ALA A 27 1.49 -0.74 9.36
CA ALA A 27 0.99 -2.04 8.94
C ALA A 27 1.43 -3.17 9.91
N GLY A 28 2.10 -2.84 11.01
CA GLY A 28 2.35 -3.76 12.12
C GLY A 28 1.17 -3.90 13.08
N GLY A 29 1.35 -4.74 14.10
CA GLY A 29 0.38 -4.98 15.18
C GLY A 29 -0.72 -5.99 14.86
N TYR A 30 -0.78 -6.50 13.63
CA TYR A 30 -1.72 -7.57 13.26
C TYR A 30 -1.28 -8.94 13.79
N PRO A 31 -2.23 -9.81 14.17
CA PRO A 31 -1.94 -11.17 14.59
C PRO A 31 -1.34 -12.01 13.46
N VAL A 32 -0.42 -12.89 13.82
CA VAL A 32 0.21 -13.85 12.92
C VAL A 32 -0.39 -15.23 13.18
N ASP A 33 -1.48 -15.53 12.48
CA ASP A 33 -2.30 -16.72 12.72
C ASP A 33 -1.58 -18.03 12.37
N ALA A 34 -0.57 -17.99 11.51
CA ALA A 34 0.23 -19.16 11.15
C ALA A 34 1.22 -19.62 12.25
N LEU A 35 1.35 -18.86 13.33
CA LEU A 35 2.27 -19.13 14.45
C LEU A 35 1.50 -19.34 15.76
N PRO A 36 2.15 -19.83 16.84
CA PRO A 36 1.53 -19.91 18.15
C PRO A 36 0.90 -18.58 18.59
N ALA A 37 -0.16 -18.66 19.39
CA ALA A 37 -0.87 -17.50 19.89
C ALA A 37 0.07 -16.48 20.56
N GLY A 38 -0.23 -15.20 20.37
CA GLY A 38 0.58 -14.10 20.90
C GLY A 38 1.69 -13.61 19.97
N ARG A 39 1.76 -14.09 18.72
CA ARG A 39 2.65 -13.51 17.69
C ARG A 39 1.94 -12.42 16.89
N ILE A 40 2.64 -11.32 16.68
CA ILE A 40 2.17 -10.17 15.89
C ILE A 40 3.25 -9.72 14.91
N VAL A 41 2.82 -9.02 13.85
CA VAL A 41 3.72 -8.21 13.04
C VAL A 41 4.24 -7.07 13.91
N LYS A 42 5.54 -6.81 13.91
CA LYS A 42 6.23 -5.84 14.75
C LYS A 42 5.77 -4.41 14.37
N PRO A 43 5.10 -3.67 15.28
CA PRO A 43 4.77 -2.26 15.05
C PRO A 43 6.04 -1.41 14.92
N GLY A 44 5.91 -0.31 14.20
CA GLY A 44 6.95 0.70 14.04
C GLY A 44 7.99 0.39 12.97
N ILE A 45 7.80 -0.64 12.14
CA ILE A 45 8.74 -1.00 11.07
C ILE A 45 8.15 -0.71 9.67
N LEU A 46 6.92 -1.15 9.41
CA LEU A 46 6.30 -1.07 8.09
C LEU A 46 5.20 -0.01 8.09
N PHE A 47 5.48 1.18 7.60
CA PHE A 47 4.48 2.23 7.39
C PHE A 47 4.04 2.29 5.93
N ARG A 48 2.79 2.70 5.71
CA ARG A 48 2.24 2.96 4.38
C ARG A 48 1.42 4.24 4.34
N SER A 49 1.36 4.90 3.18
CA SER A 49 0.55 6.11 3.00
C SER A 49 0.26 6.45 1.54
N ALA A 50 -0.56 7.49 1.32
CA ALA A 50 -0.61 8.20 0.06
C ALA A 50 0.70 8.99 -0.19
N GLU A 51 0.80 9.65 -1.33
CA GLU A 51 1.98 10.48 -1.64
C GLU A 51 2.14 11.67 -0.68
N PRO A 52 3.39 12.06 -0.33
CA PRO A 52 3.65 13.07 0.71
C PRO A 52 3.89 14.50 0.20
N SER A 53 3.45 14.88 -1.00
CA SER A 53 3.64 16.25 -1.52
C SER A 53 2.95 17.33 -0.67
N ARG A 54 1.87 16.97 0.04
CA ARG A 54 1.08 17.89 0.87
C ARG A 54 1.46 17.88 2.35
N LEU A 55 2.54 17.20 2.73
CA LEU A 55 3.01 17.17 4.12
C LEU A 55 3.20 18.58 4.65
N THR A 56 2.64 18.84 5.84
CA THR A 56 2.87 20.11 6.56
C THR A 56 4.11 19.99 7.44
N ASP A 57 4.56 21.11 8.01
CA ASP A 57 5.69 21.12 8.94
C ASP A 57 5.40 20.29 10.20
N ASP A 58 4.16 20.33 10.70
CA ASP A 58 3.71 19.46 11.80
C ASP A 58 3.69 17.98 11.37
N GLY A 59 3.28 17.69 10.14
CA GLY A 59 3.36 16.34 9.56
C GLY A 59 4.79 15.81 9.54
N VAL A 60 5.74 16.64 9.08
CA VAL A 60 7.16 16.31 9.08
C VAL A 60 7.68 16.04 10.49
N ALA A 61 7.38 16.92 11.46
CA ALA A 61 7.81 16.74 12.85
C ALA A 61 7.28 15.42 13.45
N ARG A 62 6.04 15.04 13.12
CA ARG A 62 5.46 13.75 13.55
C ARG A 62 6.12 12.55 12.89
N LEU A 63 6.45 12.62 11.61
CA LEU A 63 7.17 11.55 10.91
C LEU A 63 8.58 11.35 11.48
N GLN A 64 9.26 12.42 11.86
CA GLN A 64 10.57 12.34 12.51
C GLN A 64 10.50 11.59 13.84
N ASN A 65 9.42 11.76 14.61
CA ASN A 65 9.22 11.01 15.86
C ASN A 65 8.98 9.49 15.64
N LEU A 66 8.61 9.09 14.42
CA LEU A 66 8.45 7.68 14.06
C LEU A 66 9.76 7.04 13.57
N ASN A 67 10.84 7.83 13.47
CA ASN A 67 12.17 7.39 13.02
C ASN A 67 12.14 6.65 11.66
N ILE A 68 11.25 7.08 10.75
CA ILE A 68 11.23 6.57 9.37
C ILE A 68 12.51 7.02 8.68
N THR A 69 13.31 6.05 8.24
CA THR A 69 14.61 6.29 7.60
C THR A 69 14.59 6.09 6.10
N HIS A 70 13.62 5.31 5.59
CA HIS A 70 13.52 4.98 4.16
C HIS A 70 12.12 5.23 3.64
N VAL A 71 11.99 5.93 2.50
CA VAL A 71 10.70 6.24 1.87
C VAL A 71 10.70 5.70 0.45
N TYR A 72 9.99 4.59 0.24
CA TYR A 72 9.87 3.93 -1.06
C TYR A 72 8.73 4.53 -1.87
N ASP A 73 9.07 5.15 -3.01
CA ASP A 73 8.13 5.74 -3.95
C ASP A 73 7.88 4.80 -5.14
N LEU A 74 6.69 4.21 -5.19
CA LEU A 74 6.27 3.24 -6.21
C LEU A 74 5.66 3.89 -7.46
N ARG A 75 5.62 5.22 -7.54
CA ARG A 75 5.03 5.96 -8.67
C ARG A 75 5.97 5.94 -9.87
N SER A 76 5.43 5.98 -11.08
CA SER A 76 6.25 6.07 -12.30
C SER A 76 6.65 7.52 -12.59
N ALA A 77 7.69 7.72 -13.40
CA ALA A 77 8.10 9.06 -13.82
C ALA A 77 7.00 9.77 -14.62
N ILE A 78 6.29 9.05 -15.51
CA ILE A 78 5.14 9.62 -16.23
C ILE A 78 4.00 10.03 -15.29
N GLU A 79 3.73 9.27 -14.22
CA GLU A 79 2.71 9.66 -13.24
C GLU A 79 3.09 10.97 -12.56
N LEU A 80 4.35 11.11 -12.14
CA LEU A 80 4.88 12.35 -11.55
C LEU A 80 4.76 13.53 -12.52
N GLU A 81 5.15 13.33 -13.78
CA GLU A 81 5.07 14.36 -14.82
C GLU A 81 3.64 14.82 -15.09
N ARG A 82 2.68 13.88 -15.12
CA ARG A 82 1.25 14.21 -15.31
C ARG A 82 0.69 15.00 -14.14
N LEU A 83 1.04 14.62 -12.91
CA LEU A 83 0.63 15.36 -11.72
C LEU A 83 1.23 16.78 -11.73
N ALA A 84 2.49 16.92 -12.12
CA ALA A 84 3.16 18.20 -12.30
C ALA A 84 2.43 19.10 -13.31
N LYS A 85 2.10 18.55 -14.48
CA LYS A 85 1.37 19.25 -15.55
C LYS A 85 -0.05 19.66 -15.14
N ALA A 86 -0.67 18.90 -14.24
CA ALA A 86 -1.99 19.22 -13.68
C ALA A 86 -1.94 20.30 -12.59
N GLY A 87 -0.78 20.92 -12.34
CA GLY A 87 -0.61 21.96 -11.31
C GLY A 87 -0.67 21.41 -9.88
N THR A 88 -0.59 20.09 -9.71
CA THR A 88 -0.43 19.46 -8.40
C THR A 88 1.05 19.43 -8.07
N SER A 89 1.45 19.94 -6.90
CA SER A 89 2.83 19.78 -6.43
C SER A 89 3.18 18.29 -6.44
N CYS A 90 4.14 17.94 -7.28
CA CYS A 90 4.60 16.57 -7.51
C CYS A 90 5.89 16.26 -6.73
N ASP A 91 6.48 17.29 -6.13
CA ASP A 91 7.69 17.17 -5.35
C ASP A 91 7.34 16.46 -4.05
N VAL A 92 7.85 15.25 -3.93
CA VAL A 92 7.83 14.50 -2.67
C VAL A 92 8.51 15.38 -1.65
N ARG A 93 7.78 15.79 -0.62
CA ARG A 93 8.38 16.54 0.47
C ARG A 93 9.31 15.61 1.22
N GLU A 94 10.61 15.88 1.13
CA GLU A 94 11.64 15.18 1.89
C GLU A 94 11.81 15.81 3.28
N TRP A 95 12.30 15.02 4.23
CA TRP A 95 12.56 15.49 5.60
C TRP A 95 13.89 14.94 6.15
N PRO A 96 14.55 15.66 7.07
CA PRO A 96 15.79 15.19 7.68
C PRO A 96 15.58 13.86 8.41
N GLY A 97 16.50 12.93 8.18
CA GLY A 97 16.50 11.59 8.78
C GLY A 97 15.88 10.51 7.90
N ALA A 98 15.24 10.86 6.77
CA ALA A 98 14.72 9.90 5.80
C ALA A 98 15.32 10.09 4.42
N THR A 99 15.56 8.97 3.73
CA THR A 99 16.01 8.95 2.35
C THR A 99 14.90 8.43 1.45
N ARG A 100 14.56 9.19 0.41
CA ARG A 100 13.65 8.73 -0.63
C ARG A 100 14.36 7.75 -1.56
N ILE A 101 13.73 6.60 -1.79
CA ILE A 101 14.17 5.58 -2.75
C ILE A 101 13.09 5.49 -3.83
N PHE A 102 13.45 5.92 -5.03
CA PHE A 102 12.56 5.87 -6.19
C PHE A 102 12.62 4.49 -6.84
N VAL A 103 11.54 3.71 -6.70
CA VAL A 103 11.43 2.33 -7.19
C VAL A 103 10.07 2.16 -7.87
N PRO A 104 9.87 2.74 -9.07
CA PRO A 104 8.61 2.67 -9.78
C PRO A 104 8.20 1.21 -10.04
N VAL A 105 6.91 0.89 -9.87
CA VAL A 105 6.38 -0.43 -10.24
C VAL A 105 6.18 -0.57 -11.75
N PHE A 106 5.71 0.49 -12.38
CA PHE A 106 5.42 0.52 -13.81
C PHE A 106 6.45 1.39 -14.51
N ARG A 107 6.97 0.91 -15.63
CA ARG A 107 7.89 1.63 -16.51
C ARG A 107 7.14 2.69 -17.29
N ASP A 108 7.88 3.59 -17.93
CA ASP A 108 7.30 4.65 -18.74
C ASP A 108 6.50 4.09 -19.94
N MET A 109 6.97 2.99 -20.54
CA MET A 109 6.25 2.32 -21.63
C MET A 109 4.86 1.78 -21.21
N ASP A 110 4.64 1.51 -19.93
CA ASP A 110 3.36 0.99 -19.41
C ASP A 110 2.27 2.07 -19.30
N TYR A 111 2.62 3.33 -19.58
CA TYR A 111 1.71 4.47 -19.55
C TYR A 111 1.29 4.94 -20.96
N GLY A 112 1.35 4.06 -21.95
CA GLY A 112 0.68 4.27 -23.23
C GLY A 112 -0.83 4.52 -23.06
N PRO A 113 -1.48 5.32 -23.94
CA PRO A 113 -2.90 5.65 -23.82
C PRO A 113 -3.82 4.43 -23.66
N GLU A 114 -3.54 3.36 -24.41
CA GLU A 114 -4.29 2.10 -24.36
C GLU A 114 -4.14 1.38 -23.02
N ALA A 115 -2.92 1.31 -22.47
CA ALA A 115 -2.64 0.68 -21.18
C ALA A 115 -3.36 1.39 -20.03
N ILE A 116 -3.43 2.72 -20.07
CA ILE A 116 -4.17 3.52 -19.09
C ILE A 116 -5.67 3.29 -19.22
N ALA A 117 -6.21 3.35 -20.44
CA ALA A 117 -7.63 3.11 -20.68
C ALA A 117 -8.03 1.70 -20.22
N LEU A 118 -7.20 0.70 -20.51
CA LEU A 118 -7.40 -0.68 -20.03
C LEU A 118 -7.41 -0.75 -18.50
N ARG A 119 -6.46 -0.11 -17.83
CA ARG A 119 -6.37 -0.08 -16.37
C ARG A 119 -7.58 0.60 -15.75
N TYR A 120 -8.05 1.71 -16.33
CA TYR A 120 -9.24 2.42 -15.88
C TYR A 120 -10.51 1.57 -16.05
N ARG A 121 -10.64 0.87 -17.18
CA ARG A 121 -11.73 -0.08 -17.42
C ARG A 121 -11.74 -1.21 -16.39
N ASN A 122 -10.56 -1.76 -16.07
CA ASN A 122 -10.42 -2.80 -15.07
C ASN A 122 -10.90 -2.32 -13.68
N TYR A 123 -10.44 -1.15 -13.23
CA TYR A 123 -10.81 -0.60 -11.92
C TYR A 123 -12.25 -0.05 -11.81
N SER A 124 -12.93 0.14 -12.94
CA SER A 124 -14.32 0.62 -12.96
C SER A 124 -15.34 -0.50 -13.11
N SER A 125 -14.90 -1.76 -13.22
CA SER A 125 -15.77 -2.94 -13.26
C SER A 125 -16.52 -3.15 -11.92
N ASN A 126 -17.64 -3.87 -11.95
CA ASN A 126 -18.51 -4.05 -10.77
C ASN A 126 -17.97 -5.08 -9.77
N GLY A 127 -17.31 -6.13 -10.27
CA GLY A 127 -16.77 -7.23 -9.48
C GLY A 127 -15.27 -7.11 -9.25
N PRO A 128 -14.68 -8.04 -8.48
CA PRO A 128 -13.26 -8.03 -8.15
C PRO A 128 -12.37 -8.34 -9.36
N GLU A 129 -12.89 -8.96 -10.43
CA GLU A 129 -12.10 -9.53 -11.52
C GLU A 129 -11.21 -8.49 -12.22
N GLY A 130 -11.73 -7.26 -12.40
CA GLY A 130 -10.95 -6.17 -12.97
C GLY A 130 -9.83 -5.72 -12.03
N PHE A 131 -10.09 -5.63 -10.73
CA PHE A 131 -9.05 -5.33 -9.73
C PHE A 131 -8.03 -6.45 -9.64
N THR A 132 -8.47 -7.72 -9.61
CA THR A 132 -7.61 -8.89 -9.62
C THR A 132 -6.67 -8.85 -10.80
N LYS A 133 -7.17 -8.60 -12.01
CA LYS A 133 -6.33 -8.44 -13.20
C LYS A 133 -5.31 -7.31 -13.04
N ALA A 134 -5.75 -6.13 -12.65
CA ALA A 134 -4.85 -4.98 -12.47
C ALA A 134 -3.78 -5.21 -11.38
N TYR A 135 -4.11 -5.98 -10.35
CA TYR A 135 -3.22 -6.30 -9.24
C TYR A 135 -2.24 -7.42 -9.60
N THR A 136 -2.66 -8.39 -10.42
CA THR A 136 -1.74 -9.34 -11.04
C THR A 136 -0.79 -8.65 -12.02
N ASP A 137 -1.25 -7.62 -12.75
CA ASP A 137 -0.36 -6.81 -13.60
C ASP A 137 0.67 -6.04 -12.76
N ILE A 138 0.30 -5.52 -11.57
CA ILE A 138 1.25 -4.95 -10.60
C ILE A 138 2.28 -5.99 -10.16
N LEU A 139 1.85 -7.19 -9.76
CA LEU A 139 2.74 -8.28 -9.35
C LEU A 139 3.73 -8.64 -10.46
N ARG A 140 3.26 -8.72 -11.71
CA ARG A 140 4.13 -9.03 -12.86
C ARG A 140 5.13 -7.91 -13.11
N ALA A 141 4.67 -6.68 -13.29
CA ALA A 141 5.54 -5.53 -13.58
C ALA A 141 6.61 -5.31 -12.51
N ALA A 142 6.22 -5.41 -11.23
CA ALA A 142 7.13 -5.21 -10.10
C ALA A 142 8.20 -6.30 -9.93
N SER A 143 8.06 -7.44 -10.63
CA SER A 143 8.94 -8.61 -10.54
C SER A 143 9.51 -9.05 -11.90
N GLU A 144 9.51 -8.14 -12.88
CA GLU A 144 10.14 -8.39 -14.17
C GLU A 144 11.65 -8.52 -14.02
N ALA A 145 12.22 -9.49 -14.74
CA ALA A 145 13.63 -9.85 -14.56
C ALA A 145 14.58 -8.71 -14.94
N ASP A 146 14.21 -7.93 -15.96
CA ASP A 146 14.95 -6.80 -16.52
C ASP A 146 14.47 -5.44 -15.99
N HIS A 147 13.62 -5.42 -14.95
CA HIS A 147 13.13 -4.16 -14.39
C HIS A 147 14.28 -3.39 -13.70
N PRO A 148 14.67 -2.20 -14.18
CA PRO A 148 15.91 -1.54 -13.76
C PRO A 148 15.93 -1.14 -12.28
N ASN A 149 14.75 -0.95 -11.67
CA ASN A 149 14.62 -0.58 -10.26
C ASN A 149 14.20 -1.73 -9.35
N ASP A 150 13.89 -2.91 -9.91
CA ASP A 150 13.45 -4.12 -9.19
C ASP A 150 12.67 -3.86 -7.88
N PRO A 151 11.48 -3.24 -7.95
CA PRO A 151 10.88 -2.52 -6.83
C PRO A 151 10.53 -3.42 -5.64
N PHE A 152 9.97 -4.61 -5.90
CA PHE A 152 9.62 -5.53 -4.83
C PHE A 152 10.85 -6.22 -4.25
N HIS A 153 11.82 -6.61 -5.08
CA HIS A 153 13.10 -7.12 -4.58
C HIS A 153 13.77 -6.10 -3.67
N THR A 154 13.87 -4.83 -4.09
CA THR A 154 14.54 -3.78 -3.33
C THR A 154 13.94 -3.60 -1.93
N ILE A 155 12.61 -3.60 -1.82
CA ILE A 155 11.91 -3.45 -0.53
C ILE A 155 12.07 -4.70 0.33
N LEU A 156 11.88 -5.89 -0.25
CA LEU A 156 11.97 -7.16 0.48
C LEU A 156 13.40 -7.43 0.94
N SER A 157 14.41 -7.10 0.13
CA SER A 157 15.83 -7.22 0.48
C SER A 157 16.23 -6.30 1.63
N HIS A 158 15.67 -5.09 1.72
CA HIS A 158 15.83 -4.24 2.91
C HIS A 158 15.25 -4.94 4.15
N LEU A 159 14.02 -5.44 4.07
CA LEU A 159 13.40 -6.17 5.20
C LEU A 159 14.15 -7.46 5.57
N ALA A 160 14.88 -8.05 4.63
CA ALA A 160 15.73 -9.22 4.81
C ALA A 160 17.14 -8.90 5.33
N SER A 161 17.45 -7.63 5.61
CA SER A 161 18.77 -7.20 6.07
C SER A 161 19.24 -7.95 7.32
N THR A 162 20.55 -8.18 7.41
CA THR A 162 21.22 -8.71 8.61
C THR A 162 21.39 -7.65 9.70
N GLU A 163 21.27 -6.37 9.34
CA GLU A 163 21.24 -5.26 10.28
C GLU A 163 19.88 -5.18 10.99
N PRO A 164 19.80 -4.53 12.18
CA PRO A 164 18.52 -4.31 12.84
C PRO A 164 17.48 -3.67 11.92
N PRO A 165 16.21 -4.11 11.95
CA PRO A 165 15.17 -3.58 11.09
C PRO A 165 15.00 -2.07 11.29
N THR A 166 15.04 -1.32 10.19
CA THR A 166 14.81 0.12 10.22
C THR A 166 13.40 0.48 9.73
N PRO A 167 12.74 1.50 10.32
CA PRO A 167 11.40 1.87 9.91
C PRO A 167 11.36 2.44 8.49
N LEU A 168 10.45 1.93 7.66
CA LEU A 168 10.27 2.34 6.28
C LEU A 168 8.84 2.79 6.01
N LEU A 169 8.68 3.70 5.06
CA LEU A 169 7.40 4.14 4.50
C LEU A 169 7.31 3.69 3.05
N ILE A 170 6.24 2.99 2.69
CA ILE A 170 5.92 2.66 1.30
C ILE A 170 4.74 3.51 0.84
N HIS A 171 4.87 4.16 -0.30
CA HIS A 171 3.74 4.90 -0.88
C HIS A 171 3.63 4.74 -2.40
N CYS A 172 2.46 5.08 -2.89
CA CYS A 172 2.19 5.33 -4.31
C CYS A 172 1.39 6.64 -4.39
N THR A 173 0.46 6.82 -5.33
CA THR A 173 -0.42 8.00 -5.35
C THR A 173 -1.35 8.04 -4.15
N ALA A 174 -2.19 7.00 -3.99
CA ALA A 174 -3.20 6.94 -2.94
C ALA A 174 -2.80 6.03 -1.77
N GLY A 175 -1.67 5.32 -1.90
CA GLY A 175 -1.28 4.29 -0.93
C GLY A 175 -2.17 3.06 -0.95
N LYS A 176 -2.89 2.81 -2.06
CA LYS A 176 -3.92 1.77 -2.18
C LYS A 176 -3.42 0.55 -2.95
N ASP A 177 -3.22 0.70 -4.27
CA ASP A 177 -3.01 -0.43 -5.18
C ASP A 177 -1.59 -1.01 -5.07
N ARG A 178 -0.58 -0.34 -5.65
CA ARG A 178 0.83 -0.78 -5.63
C ARG A 178 1.35 -0.99 -4.21
N THR A 179 1.07 -0.03 -3.32
CA THR A 179 1.40 -0.10 -1.90
C THR A 179 0.68 -1.25 -1.21
N GLY A 180 -0.62 -1.44 -1.49
CA GLY A 180 -1.39 -2.53 -0.89
C GLY A 180 -0.90 -3.90 -1.29
N ILE A 181 -0.47 -4.08 -2.53
CA ILE A 181 0.08 -5.36 -3.00
C ILE A 181 1.37 -5.69 -2.28
N ILE A 182 2.36 -4.78 -2.20
CA ILE A 182 3.60 -5.08 -1.49
C ILE A 182 3.38 -5.27 0.02
N CYS A 183 2.49 -4.48 0.65
CA CYS A 183 2.10 -4.70 2.05
C CYS A 183 1.44 -6.08 2.23
N ALA A 184 0.55 -6.49 1.32
CA ALA A 184 -0.09 -7.80 1.37
C ALA A 184 0.92 -8.95 1.24
N LEU A 185 1.93 -8.82 0.38
CA LEU A 185 3.03 -9.78 0.28
C LEU A 185 3.80 -9.87 1.60
N ILE A 186 4.20 -8.73 2.17
CA ILE A 186 4.98 -8.70 3.42
C ILE A 186 4.20 -9.31 4.59
N LEU A 187 2.93 -8.95 4.76
CA LEU A 187 2.06 -9.49 5.80
C LEU A 187 1.82 -11.00 5.61
N SER A 188 1.61 -11.43 4.38
CA SER A 188 1.45 -12.87 4.06
C SER A 188 2.73 -13.66 4.35
N LEU A 189 3.91 -13.11 4.04
CA LEU A 189 5.20 -13.72 4.40
C LEU A 189 5.36 -13.86 5.93
N CYS A 190 4.87 -12.90 6.69
CA CYS A 190 4.85 -12.96 8.15
C CYS A 190 3.92 -14.04 8.69
N GLY A 191 2.95 -14.53 7.90
CA GLY A 191 1.97 -15.54 8.32
C GLY A 191 0.63 -14.95 8.78
N VAL A 192 0.33 -13.70 8.42
CA VAL A 192 -0.97 -13.08 8.63
C VAL A 192 -2.00 -13.71 7.68
N SER A 193 -3.21 -14.01 8.15
CA SER A 193 -4.26 -14.61 7.32
C SER A 193 -4.77 -13.65 6.23
N ASP A 194 -5.27 -14.21 5.12
CA ASP A 194 -5.77 -13.42 3.99
C ASP A 194 -6.90 -12.47 4.38
N GLU A 195 -7.74 -12.85 5.35
CA GLU A 195 -8.82 -12.01 5.86
C GLU A 195 -8.28 -10.76 6.57
N VAL A 196 -7.24 -10.92 7.39
CA VAL A 196 -6.60 -9.79 8.09
C VAL A 196 -5.81 -8.92 7.11
N VAL A 197 -5.14 -9.51 6.11
CA VAL A 197 -4.48 -8.77 5.02
C VAL A 197 -5.49 -7.95 4.22
N ALA A 198 -6.62 -8.55 3.84
CA ALA A 198 -7.68 -7.85 3.13
C ALA A 198 -8.31 -6.74 3.98
N HIS A 199 -8.47 -6.98 5.30
CA HIS A 199 -8.89 -5.95 6.24
C HIS A 199 -7.93 -4.76 6.26
N GLU A 200 -6.63 -4.98 6.47
CA GLU A 200 -5.61 -3.92 6.47
C GLU A 200 -5.67 -3.09 5.17
N TYR A 201 -5.76 -3.77 4.03
CA TYR A 201 -5.92 -3.13 2.73
C TYR A 201 -7.19 -2.25 2.67
N SER A 202 -8.32 -2.76 3.15
CA SER A 202 -9.62 -2.07 3.12
C SER A 202 -9.72 -0.84 4.01
N LEU A 203 -8.84 -0.69 5.01
CA LEU A 203 -8.72 0.55 5.78
C LEU A 203 -8.36 1.75 4.89
N THR A 204 -7.91 1.53 3.65
CA THR A 204 -7.66 2.62 2.70
C THR A 204 -8.92 3.47 2.41
N ASP A 205 -10.11 2.89 2.48
CA ASP A 205 -11.36 3.63 2.24
C ASP A 205 -11.56 4.76 3.25
N ILE A 206 -11.42 4.45 4.54
CA ILE A 206 -11.49 5.47 5.59
C ILE A 206 -10.23 6.33 5.64
N GLY A 207 -9.06 5.77 5.32
CA GLY A 207 -7.80 6.51 5.27
C GLY A 207 -7.78 7.62 4.21
N LEU A 208 -8.61 7.51 3.17
CA LEU A 208 -8.76 8.50 2.10
C LEU A 208 -10.07 9.29 2.19
N GLN A 209 -10.88 9.13 3.25
CA GLN A 209 -12.22 9.72 3.35
C GLN A 209 -12.24 11.23 3.11
N ASP A 210 -11.26 11.95 3.66
CA ASP A 210 -11.17 13.42 3.59
C ASP A 210 -10.86 13.93 2.17
N ARG A 211 -10.25 13.07 1.33
CA ARG A 211 -9.92 13.38 -0.07
C ARG A 211 -10.81 12.66 -1.07
N ARG A 212 -11.78 11.88 -0.60
CA ARG A 212 -12.58 11.00 -1.46
C ARG A 212 -13.29 11.78 -2.56
N GLU A 213 -13.95 12.88 -2.21
CA GLU A 213 -14.67 13.70 -3.17
C GLU A 213 -13.72 14.41 -4.14
N GLU A 214 -12.61 14.97 -3.64
CA GLU A 214 -11.56 15.57 -4.48
C GLU A 214 -11.07 14.59 -5.54
N ILE A 215 -10.76 13.36 -5.14
CA ILE A 215 -10.25 12.31 -6.04
C ILE A 215 -11.31 11.89 -7.05
N ILE A 216 -12.57 11.73 -6.64
CA ILE A 216 -13.67 11.40 -7.55
C ILE A 216 -13.84 12.48 -8.63
N GLN A 217 -13.79 13.75 -8.26
CA GLN A 217 -13.90 14.86 -9.23
C GLN A 217 -12.72 14.88 -10.21
N HIS A 218 -11.49 14.62 -9.74
CA HIS A 218 -10.34 14.49 -10.63
C HIS A 218 -10.46 13.31 -11.59
N LEU A 219 -10.96 12.16 -11.12
CA LEU A 219 -11.20 11.01 -11.99
C LEU A 219 -12.24 11.35 -13.06
N LEU A 220 -13.37 11.97 -12.67
CA LEU A 220 -14.43 12.37 -13.59
C LEU A 220 -14.00 13.39 -14.67
N ALA A 221 -12.93 14.15 -14.42
CA ALA A 221 -12.34 15.05 -15.40
C ALA A 221 -11.52 14.32 -16.48
N THR A 222 -11.18 13.04 -16.29
CA THR A 222 -10.47 12.23 -17.30
C THR A 222 -11.43 11.70 -18.36
N GLU A 223 -10.96 11.60 -19.61
CA GLU A 223 -11.78 11.09 -20.72
C GLU A 223 -12.29 9.67 -20.47
N ALA A 224 -11.49 8.84 -19.80
CA ALA A 224 -11.84 7.45 -19.50
C ALA A 224 -12.97 7.29 -18.47
N MET A 225 -13.25 8.31 -17.64
CA MET A 225 -14.26 8.24 -16.57
C MET A 225 -15.36 9.29 -16.68
N LYS A 226 -15.30 10.14 -17.70
CA LYS A 226 -16.28 11.19 -17.94
C LYS A 226 -17.68 10.60 -17.99
N GLY A 227 -18.59 11.13 -17.16
CA GLY A 227 -19.97 10.64 -17.07
C GLY A 227 -20.16 9.31 -16.34
N ASN A 228 -19.12 8.76 -15.67
CA ASN A 228 -19.20 7.50 -14.94
C ASN A 228 -18.85 7.66 -13.43
N PRO A 229 -19.70 8.35 -12.64
CA PRO A 229 -19.44 8.59 -11.21
C PRO A 229 -19.40 7.32 -10.38
N GLU A 230 -20.21 6.31 -10.74
CA GLU A 230 -20.18 5.01 -10.06
C GLU A 230 -18.88 4.25 -10.33
N GLY A 231 -18.36 4.29 -11.55
CA GLY A 231 -17.05 3.76 -11.88
C GLY A 231 -15.93 4.47 -11.12
N ALA A 232 -16.01 5.80 -10.96
CA ALA A 232 -15.02 6.57 -10.20
C ALA A 232 -15.05 6.21 -8.71
N ARG A 233 -16.25 6.03 -8.14
CA ARG A 233 -16.45 5.56 -6.76
C ARG A 233 -15.91 4.15 -6.55
N ARG A 234 -16.07 3.24 -7.52
CA ARG A 234 -15.46 1.90 -7.47
C ARG A 234 -13.94 1.99 -7.57
N MET A 235 -13.41 2.80 -8.48
CA MET A 235 -11.98 2.96 -8.70
C MET A 235 -11.24 3.47 -7.47
N ILE A 236 -11.82 4.37 -6.67
CA ILE A 236 -11.21 4.82 -5.42
C ILE A 236 -11.35 3.80 -4.28
N GLY A 237 -12.37 2.95 -4.31
CA GLY A 237 -12.67 1.97 -3.26
C GLY A 237 -11.60 0.89 -3.08
N SER A 238 -11.55 0.33 -1.87
CA SER A 238 -10.61 -0.71 -1.41
C SER A 238 -11.32 -1.91 -0.81
N ARG A 239 -12.33 -2.42 -1.51
CA ARG A 239 -13.12 -3.59 -1.13
C ARG A 239 -12.25 -4.81 -0.80
N LYS A 240 -12.54 -5.49 0.32
CA LYS A 240 -11.78 -6.68 0.77
C LYS A 240 -11.72 -7.77 -0.30
N GLU A 241 -12.81 -7.96 -1.02
CA GLU A 241 -12.96 -8.97 -2.08
C GLU A 241 -11.92 -8.81 -3.17
N ASN A 242 -11.50 -7.58 -3.47
CA ASN A 242 -10.45 -7.33 -4.45
C ASN A 242 -9.12 -7.93 -3.99
N MET A 243 -8.75 -7.71 -2.72
CA MET A 243 -7.50 -8.25 -2.18
C MET A 243 -7.56 -9.76 -1.98
N LEU A 244 -8.68 -10.29 -1.49
CA LEU A 244 -8.90 -11.73 -1.35
C LEU A 244 -8.79 -12.45 -2.69
N ALA A 245 -9.45 -11.94 -3.73
CA ALA A 245 -9.38 -12.50 -5.07
C ALA A 245 -7.97 -12.43 -5.66
N THR A 246 -7.23 -11.35 -5.43
CA THR A 246 -5.83 -11.24 -5.83
C THR A 246 -4.92 -12.23 -5.11
N LEU A 247 -5.08 -12.40 -3.80
CA LEU A 247 -4.31 -13.36 -3.00
C LEU A 247 -4.60 -14.80 -3.42
N ALA A 248 -5.86 -15.10 -3.78
CA ALA A 248 -6.25 -16.38 -4.37
C ALA A 248 -5.60 -16.60 -5.74
N ALA A 249 -5.71 -15.62 -6.66
CA ALA A 249 -5.11 -15.71 -8.00
C ALA A 249 -3.58 -15.83 -7.96
N LEU A 250 -2.92 -15.13 -7.03
CA LEU A 250 -1.48 -15.26 -6.81
C LEU A 250 -1.12 -16.70 -6.41
N ARG A 251 -1.86 -17.32 -5.50
CA ARG A 251 -1.60 -18.70 -5.05
C ARG A 251 -1.92 -19.72 -6.13
N GLU A 252 -2.94 -19.47 -6.94
CA GLU A 252 -3.26 -20.30 -8.09
C GLU A 252 -2.14 -20.27 -9.13
N GLU A 253 -1.60 -19.07 -9.45
CA GLU A 253 -0.57 -18.91 -10.48
C GLU A 253 0.84 -19.33 -10.01
N TYR A 254 1.21 -19.00 -8.76
CA TYR A 254 2.57 -19.16 -8.26
C TYR A 254 2.70 -20.24 -7.17
N GLY A 255 1.60 -20.87 -6.75
CA GLY A 255 1.55 -21.88 -5.68
C GLY A 255 1.50 -21.28 -4.27
N SER A 256 2.29 -20.24 -3.99
CA SER A 256 2.26 -19.51 -2.71
C SER A 256 2.88 -18.11 -2.82
N VAL A 257 2.63 -17.26 -1.82
CA VAL A 257 3.34 -15.97 -1.69
C VAL A 257 4.84 -16.17 -1.57
N GLU A 258 5.26 -17.17 -0.81
CA GLU A 258 6.67 -17.51 -0.68
C GLU A 258 7.29 -17.91 -2.02
N ALA A 259 6.62 -18.75 -2.80
CA ALA A 259 7.09 -19.17 -4.12
C ALA A 259 7.12 -18.02 -5.12
N TYR A 260 6.16 -17.09 -5.08
CA TYR A 260 6.22 -15.86 -5.87
C TYR A 260 7.45 -15.02 -5.49
N VAL A 261 7.67 -14.78 -4.19
CA VAL A 261 8.80 -13.96 -3.70
C VAL A 261 10.15 -14.61 -4.03
N GLN A 262 10.28 -15.93 -3.91
CA GLN A 262 11.50 -16.64 -4.29
C GLN A 262 11.77 -16.57 -5.79
N ASN A 263 10.78 -16.96 -6.60
CA ASN A 263 11.00 -17.18 -8.03
C ASN A 263 10.92 -15.90 -8.86
N ARG A 264 10.11 -14.92 -8.44
CA ARG A 264 9.86 -13.68 -9.18
C ARG A 264 10.61 -12.50 -8.59
N CYS A 265 10.60 -12.35 -7.26
CA CYS A 265 11.34 -11.28 -6.60
C CYS A 265 12.80 -11.66 -6.30
N ARG A 266 13.22 -12.91 -6.56
CA ARG A 266 14.62 -13.37 -6.42
C ARG A 266 15.15 -13.29 -4.98
N LEU A 267 14.31 -13.57 -3.99
CA LEU A 267 14.73 -13.66 -2.58
C LEU A 267 15.04 -15.12 -2.25
N SER A 268 16.12 -15.37 -1.53
CA SER A 268 16.45 -16.72 -1.07
C SER A 268 15.50 -17.17 0.07
N PRO A 269 15.42 -18.49 0.35
CA PRO A 269 14.74 -18.98 1.55
C PRO A 269 15.28 -18.33 2.85
N ASP A 270 16.58 -18.05 2.91
CA ASP A 270 17.21 -17.38 4.04
C ASP A 270 16.75 -15.92 4.17
N ASP A 271 16.59 -15.20 3.06
CA ASP A 271 16.05 -13.85 3.06
C ASP A 271 14.62 -13.82 3.62
N ILE A 272 13.77 -14.76 3.19
CA ILE A 272 12.40 -14.87 3.68
C ILE A 272 12.36 -15.21 5.18
N SER A 273 13.24 -16.11 5.63
CA SER A 273 13.41 -16.43 7.05
C SER A 273 13.84 -15.19 7.86
N ARG A 274 14.74 -14.37 7.31
CA ARG A 274 15.14 -13.09 7.92
C ARG A 274 14.01 -12.09 7.96
N ILE A 275 13.23 -11.91 6.89
CA ILE A 275 12.05 -11.04 6.87
C ILE A 275 11.10 -11.42 8.02
N ARG A 276 10.77 -12.71 8.17
CA ARG A 276 9.92 -13.21 9.26
C ARG A 276 10.52 -12.91 10.63
N SER A 277 11.81 -13.17 10.81
CA SER A 277 12.50 -12.92 12.08
C SER A 277 12.54 -11.43 12.44
N ASN A 278 12.72 -10.57 11.44
CA ASN A 278 12.79 -9.12 11.58
C ASN A 278 11.42 -8.49 11.88
N LEU A 279 10.34 -9.09 11.35
CA LEU A 279 9.00 -8.51 11.39
C LEU A 279 8.03 -9.22 12.34
N VAL A 280 8.33 -10.39 12.91
CA VAL A 280 7.38 -11.11 13.78
C VAL A 280 7.90 -11.15 15.21
N ALA A 281 7.11 -10.65 16.15
CA ALA A 281 7.49 -10.59 17.56
C ALA A 281 6.35 -11.04 18.49
N ASN A 282 6.64 -11.18 19.79
CA ASN A 282 5.63 -11.51 20.79
C ASN A 282 4.80 -10.25 21.15
N ALA A 283 3.50 -10.46 21.40
CA ALA A 283 2.56 -9.42 21.82
C ALA A 283 2.80 -8.95 23.26
N ASP A 284 3.27 -9.86 24.12
CA ASP A 284 3.44 -9.65 25.57
C ASP A 284 4.50 -8.60 25.95
N ASP A 285 5.25 -8.06 24.97
CA ASP A 285 6.24 -6.99 25.16
C ASP A 285 5.61 -5.58 25.34
N GLY A 286 4.35 -5.50 25.80
CA GLY A 286 3.62 -4.22 25.94
C GLY A 286 3.27 -3.53 24.60
N ARG A 287 3.36 -4.26 23.49
CA ARG A 287 3.08 -3.74 22.15
C ARG A 287 1.57 -3.65 21.91
N LYS A 288 1.12 -2.57 21.27
CA LYS A 288 -0.30 -2.40 20.92
C LYS A 288 -0.68 -3.36 19.80
N VAL A 289 -1.57 -4.31 20.12
CA VAL A 289 -2.20 -5.20 19.14
C VAL A 289 -3.31 -4.45 18.42
N VAL A 290 -3.42 -4.66 17.11
CA VAL A 290 -4.50 -4.09 16.30
C VAL A 290 -5.79 -4.88 16.52
N ASP A 291 -6.83 -4.23 17.06
CA ASP A 291 -8.18 -4.81 17.17
C ASP A 291 -8.92 -4.69 15.83
N TRP A 292 -8.44 -5.45 14.86
CA TRP A 292 -8.95 -5.45 13.49
C TRP A 292 -10.42 -5.91 13.41
N VAL A 293 -10.88 -6.69 14.40
CA VAL A 293 -12.29 -7.11 14.50
C VAL A 293 -13.17 -5.90 14.79
N SER A 294 -12.81 -5.07 15.77
CA SER A 294 -13.57 -3.85 16.07
C SER A 294 -13.57 -2.83 14.94
N HIS A 295 -12.55 -2.86 14.07
CA HIS A 295 -12.41 -1.95 12.95
C HIS A 295 -13.40 -2.21 11.81
N THR A 296 -14.04 -3.38 11.78
CA THR A 296 -15.06 -3.73 10.78
C THR A 296 -16.20 -2.70 10.73
N LYS A 297 -16.52 -2.03 11.85
CA LYS A 297 -17.51 -0.95 11.91
C LYS A 297 -17.18 0.28 11.06
N TYR A 298 -15.92 0.44 10.66
CA TYR A 298 -15.46 1.55 9.82
C TYR A 298 -15.43 1.19 8.33
N LEU A 299 -15.63 -0.09 7.99
CA LEU A 299 -15.65 -0.56 6.61
C LEU A 299 -17.08 -0.46 6.08
N LEU A 300 -17.21 0.02 4.84
CA LEU A 300 -18.50 0.16 4.13
C LEU A 300 -18.90 -1.12 3.41
#